data_AF-A0A699UXH0-F1
#
_entry.id   AF-A0A699UXH0-F1
#
_cell.length_a   1.000
_cell.length_b   1.000
_cell.length_c   1.000
_cell.angle_alpha   90.00
_cell.angle_beta   90.00
_cell.angle_gamma   90.00
#
_symmetry.space_group_name_H-M   'P 1'
#
loop_
_entity.id
_entity.type
_entity.pdbx_description
1 polymer ?
#
loop_
_entity_poly.entity_id
_entity_poly.type
_entity_poly.pdbx_seq_one_letter_code
_entity_poly.pdbx_strand_id
1 'polypeptide(L)'
;MLKLTKALFCAAAVSMAGMACADPIVIKFAHVVAENTPKGQGALMFQKMVAADPALKDKVKVEVYPNSSLFGDGKEMEALLLGDVQMLAPSLAKFEQYTKKVQ
;
A
#
# COMPACT_ATOMS: atom_id res chain seq x y z
N MET A 1 47.10 21.93 -14.97
CA MET A 1 45.93 21.27 -15.59
C MET A 1 45.39 20.11 -14.76
N LEU A 2 46.24 19.33 -14.06
CA LEU A 2 45.84 18.16 -13.25
C LEU A 2 45.03 18.46 -11.95
N LYS A 3 45.06 19.71 -11.45
CA LYS A 3 44.29 20.12 -10.26
C LYS A 3 42.82 20.45 -10.57
N LEU A 4 42.54 20.93 -11.78
CA LEU A 4 41.19 21.30 -12.23
C LEU A 4 40.34 20.04 -12.53
N THR A 5 40.98 18.99 -13.04
CA THR A 5 40.31 17.71 -13.35
C THR A 5 39.89 16.94 -12.10
N LYS A 6 40.67 17.00 -11.01
CA LYS A 6 40.30 16.39 -9.72
C LYS A 6 39.12 17.10 -9.04
N ALA A 7 39.06 18.44 -9.10
CA ALA A 7 37.96 19.21 -8.53
C ALA A 7 36.63 18.96 -9.27
N LEU A 8 36.67 18.83 -10.59
CA LEU A 8 35.50 18.53 -11.41
C LEU A 8 34.95 17.11 -11.17
N PHE A 9 35.84 16.14 -10.90
CA PHE A 9 35.45 14.77 -10.58
C PHE A 9 34.76 14.64 -9.20
N CYS A 10 35.20 15.41 -8.20
CA CYS A 10 34.52 15.48 -6.90
C CYS A 10 33.15 16.18 -6.97
N ALA A 11 33.00 17.23 -7.80
CA ALA A 11 31.72 17.91 -7.97
C ALA A 11 30.66 17.02 -8.64
N ALA A 12 31.05 16.18 -9.61
CA ALA A 12 30.15 15.25 -10.29
C ALA A 12 29.67 14.10 -9.38
N ALA A 13 30.48 13.68 -8.39
CA ALA A 13 30.11 12.63 -7.45
C ALA A 13 29.03 13.08 -6.45
N VAL A 14 28.99 14.37 -6.08
CA VAL A 14 27.99 14.93 -5.16
C VAL A 14 26.63 15.11 -5.82
N SER A 15 26.59 15.36 -7.14
CA SER A 15 25.33 15.54 -7.88
C SER A 15 24.51 14.26 -8.07
N MET A 16 25.09 13.06 -7.90
CA MET A 16 24.35 11.79 -7.97
C MET A 16 23.78 11.31 -6.63
N ALA A 17 24.17 11.91 -5.50
CA ALA A 17 23.69 11.48 -4.18
C ALA A 17 22.29 12.03 -3.81
N GLY A 18 21.70 12.88 -4.66
CA GLY A 18 20.48 13.65 -4.32
C GLY A 18 19.14 13.11 -4.82
N MET A 19 19.10 11.98 -5.52
CA MET A 19 17.85 11.39 -6.04
C MET A 19 17.55 10.05 -5.38
N ALA A 20 17.36 10.05 -4.06
CA ALA A 20 16.69 8.94 -3.39
C ALA A 20 15.18 9.14 -3.49
N CYS A 21 14.54 8.57 -4.53
CA CYS A 21 13.09 8.41 -4.52
C CYS A 21 12.75 7.34 -3.49
N ALA A 22 11.97 7.69 -2.46
CA ALA A 22 11.45 6.70 -1.53
C ALA A 22 10.56 5.70 -2.28
N ASP A 23 10.65 4.42 -1.92
CA ASP A 23 9.78 3.39 -2.48
C ASP A 23 8.29 3.75 -2.22
N PRO A 24 7.38 3.44 -3.16
CA PRO A 24 5.96 3.69 -2.95
C PRO A 24 5.42 2.96 -1.73
N ILE A 25 4.50 3.60 -1.01
CA ILE A 25 3.72 2.95 0.05
C ILE A 25 2.83 1.90 -0.59
N VAL A 26 2.95 0.65 -0.14
CA VAL A 26 2.09 -0.44 -0.61
C VAL A 26 0.94 -0.63 0.36
N ILE A 27 -0.29 -0.50 -0.14
CA ILE A 27 -1.52 -0.85 0.59
C ILE A 27 -1.99 -2.20 0.07
N LYS A 28 -1.76 -3.27 0.83
CA LYS A 28 -2.41 -4.56 0.57
C LYS A 28 -3.83 -4.51 1.12
N PHE A 29 -4.80 -4.46 0.23
CA PHE A 29 -6.23 -4.47 0.54
C PHE A 29 -6.77 -5.90 0.38
N ALA A 30 -6.85 -6.63 1.49
CA ALA A 30 -7.37 -8.00 1.51
C ALA A 30 -8.86 -8.05 1.85
N HIS A 31 -9.60 -8.94 1.17
CA HIS A 31 -11.00 -9.21 1.50
C HIS A 31 -11.45 -10.62 1.08
N VAL A 32 -12.53 -11.08 1.73
CA VAL A 32 -12.95 -12.50 1.67
C VAL A 32 -13.85 -12.87 0.48
N VAL A 33 -14.44 -11.88 -0.20
CA VAL A 33 -15.41 -12.09 -1.29
C VAL A 33 -14.77 -12.03 -2.68
N ALA A 34 -15.52 -12.45 -3.70
CA ALA A 34 -15.10 -12.35 -5.10
C ALA A 34 -15.08 -10.90 -5.62
N GLU A 35 -14.28 -10.66 -6.66
CA GLU A 35 -14.11 -9.34 -7.28
C GLU A 35 -15.41 -8.77 -7.85
N ASN A 36 -16.29 -9.60 -8.40
CA ASN A 36 -17.55 -9.18 -9.02
C ASN A 36 -18.65 -8.80 -7.99
N THR A 37 -18.37 -8.92 -6.69
CA THR A 37 -19.30 -8.47 -5.65
C THR A 37 -19.19 -6.95 -5.45
N PRO A 38 -20.20 -6.27 -4.85
CA PRO A 38 -20.11 -4.84 -4.56
C PRO A 38 -18.86 -4.44 -3.75
N LYS A 39 -18.44 -5.28 -2.78
CA LYS A 39 -17.22 -5.05 -2.00
C LYS A 39 -15.95 -5.20 -2.86
N GLY A 40 -15.89 -6.22 -3.70
CA GLY A 40 -14.78 -6.42 -4.63
C GLY A 40 -14.65 -5.28 -5.64
N GLN A 41 -15.76 -4.86 -6.23
CA GLN A 41 -15.79 -3.71 -7.14
C GLN A 41 -15.40 -2.41 -6.44
N GLY A 42 -15.81 -2.21 -5.19
CA GLY A 42 -15.37 -1.08 -4.37
C GLY A 42 -13.86 -1.06 -4.12
N ALA A 43 -13.26 -2.21 -3.82
CA ALA A 43 -11.81 -2.33 -3.65
C ALA A 43 -11.03 -2.03 -4.94
N LEU A 44 -11.51 -2.55 -6.08
CA LEU A 44 -10.92 -2.26 -7.40
C LEU A 44 -11.09 -0.79 -7.80
N MET A 45 -12.25 -0.18 -7.49
CA MET A 45 -12.47 1.24 -7.71
C MET A 45 -11.51 2.09 -6.86
N PHE A 46 -11.30 1.75 -5.59
CA PHE A 46 -10.31 2.41 -4.73
C PHE A 46 -8.90 2.32 -5.32
N GLN A 47 -8.46 1.14 -5.74
CA GLN A 47 -7.19 0.95 -6.43
C GLN A 47 -7.07 1.86 -7.67
N LYS A 48 -8.10 1.88 -8.52
CA LYS A 48 -8.13 2.72 -9.73
C LYS A 48 -8.04 4.21 -9.41
N MET A 49 -8.75 4.69 -8.38
CA MET A 49 -8.71 6.10 -7.98
C MET A 49 -7.33 6.50 -7.47
N VAL A 50 -6.70 5.67 -6.64
CA VAL A 50 -5.33 5.95 -6.15
C VAL A 50 -4.32 5.97 -7.29
N ALA A 51 -4.43 5.04 -8.24
CA ALA A 51 -3.55 5.00 -9.42
C ALA A 51 -3.78 6.20 -10.38
N ALA A 52 -4.97 6.79 -10.38
CA ALA A 52 -5.32 7.92 -11.23
C ALA A 52 -5.03 9.29 -10.60
N ASP A 53 -4.85 9.36 -9.27
CA ASP A 53 -4.61 10.61 -8.55
C ASP A 53 -3.17 11.10 -8.78
N PRO A 54 -2.94 12.30 -9.35
CA PRO A 54 -1.60 12.82 -9.62
C PRO A 54 -0.73 13.00 -8.37
N ALA A 55 -1.34 13.21 -7.20
CA ALA A 55 -0.61 13.36 -5.94
C ALA A 55 -0.18 12.02 -5.35
N LEU A 56 -0.84 10.91 -5.75
CA LEU A 56 -0.66 9.58 -5.15
C LEU A 56 -0.02 8.55 -6.09
N LYS A 57 -0.21 8.64 -7.41
CA LYS A 57 0.15 7.57 -8.37
C LYS A 57 1.61 7.07 -8.28
N ASP A 58 2.54 7.94 -7.91
CA ASP A 58 3.97 7.62 -7.77
C ASP A 58 4.39 7.39 -6.30
N LYS A 59 3.46 7.56 -5.35
CA LYS A 59 3.69 7.47 -3.90
C LYS A 59 2.97 6.31 -3.24
N VAL A 60 1.87 5.84 -3.82
CA VAL A 60 0.99 4.82 -3.24
C VAL A 60 0.61 3.81 -4.30
N LYS A 61 0.79 2.53 -3.99
CA LYS A 61 0.33 1.40 -4.78
C LYS A 61 -0.68 0.60 -3.97
N VAL A 62 -1.89 0.43 -4.51
CA VAL A 62 -2.90 -0.45 -3.90
C VAL A 62 -2.86 -1.81 -4.60
N GLU A 63 -2.75 -2.87 -3.81
CA GLU A 63 -2.80 -4.26 -4.27
C GLU A 63 -4.03 -4.93 -3.66
N VAL A 64 -4.98 -5.35 -4.50
CA VAL A 64 -6.24 -5.95 -4.06
C VAL A 64 -6.10 -7.48 -4.04
N TYR A 65 -6.44 -8.09 -2.89
CA TYR A 65 -6.38 -9.54 -2.67
C TYR A 65 -7.79 -10.07 -2.35
N PRO A 66 -8.57 -10.48 -3.38
CA PRO A 66 -9.92 -10.99 -3.21
C PRO A 66 -9.92 -12.46 -2.76
N ASN A 67 -11.11 -13.02 -2.50
CA ASN A 67 -11.33 -14.44 -2.21
C ASN A 67 -10.41 -15.01 -1.12
N SER A 68 -10.05 -14.21 -0.11
CA SER A 68 -9.12 -14.63 0.94
C SER A 68 -7.76 -15.14 0.41
N SER A 69 -7.33 -14.67 -0.77
CA SER A 69 -6.11 -15.13 -1.45
C SER A 69 -4.82 -14.83 -0.68
N LEU A 70 -4.86 -13.83 0.20
CA LEU A 70 -3.72 -13.47 1.06
C LEU A 70 -3.92 -13.97 2.50
N PHE A 71 -5.09 -13.71 3.10
CA PHE A 71 -5.46 -14.19 4.43
C PHE A 71 -6.94 -14.58 4.48
N GLY A 72 -7.24 -15.61 5.27
CA GLY A 72 -8.60 -16.07 5.53
C GLY A 72 -9.38 -15.17 6.50
N ASP A 73 -10.71 -15.23 6.43
CA ASP A 73 -11.68 -14.50 7.26
C ASP A 73 -11.44 -14.63 8.80
N GLY A 74 -10.81 -15.71 9.24
CA GLY A 74 -10.46 -15.93 10.65
C GLY A 74 -9.14 -15.30 11.10
N LYS A 75 -8.29 -14.87 10.17
CA LYS A 75 -6.93 -14.36 10.45
C LYS A 75 -6.70 -12.93 9.95
N GLU A 76 -7.63 -12.36 9.19
CA GLU A 76 -7.45 -11.04 8.58
C GLU A 76 -7.19 -9.93 9.62
N MET A 77 -7.90 -9.93 10.75
CA MET A 77 -7.70 -8.92 11.81
C MET A 77 -6.32 -9.01 12.48
N GLU A 78 -5.79 -10.23 12.65
CA GLU A 78 -4.42 -10.46 13.15
C GLU A 78 -3.39 -10.00 12.11
N ALA A 79 -3.60 -10.31 10.83
CA ALA A 79 -2.75 -9.83 9.74
C ALA A 79 -2.71 -8.30 9.66
N LEU A 80 -3.84 -7.63 9.94
CA LEU A 80 -3.89 -6.17 10.04
C LEU A 80 -3.08 -5.65 11.24
N LEU A 81 -3.22 -6.30 12.41
CA LEU A 81 -2.49 -5.93 13.63
C LEU A 81 -0.97 -6.06 13.45
N LEU A 82 -0.51 -7.12 12.79
CA LEU A 82 0.91 -7.40 12.55
C LEU A 82 1.49 -6.59 11.38
N GLY A 83 0.66 -5.89 10.62
CA GLY A 83 1.08 -5.08 9.48
C GLY A 83 1.32 -5.87 8.19
N ASP A 84 0.90 -7.14 8.14
CA ASP A 84 0.99 -7.97 6.93
C ASP A 84 0.06 -7.48 5.82
N VAL A 85 -1.04 -6.80 6.22
CA VAL A 85 -1.96 -6.05 5.35
C VAL A 85 -2.20 -4.65 5.91
N GLN A 86 -2.54 -3.70 5.03
CA GLN A 86 -2.74 -2.29 5.40
C GLN A 86 -4.22 -1.90 5.41
N MET A 87 -5.07 -2.70 4.77
CA MET A 87 -6.49 -2.40 4.66
C MET A 87 -7.32 -3.68 4.56
N LEU A 88 -8.46 -3.67 5.24
CA LEU A 88 -9.48 -4.71 5.20
C LEU A 88 -10.86 -4.09 4.95
N ALA A 89 -11.83 -4.92 4.56
CA ALA A 89 -13.25 -4.57 4.52
C ALA A 89 -14.10 -5.62 5.26
N PRO A 90 -13.95 -5.75 6.60
CA PRO A 90 -14.61 -6.77 7.39
C PRO A 90 -16.10 -6.46 7.61
N SER A 91 -16.88 -7.46 8.04
CA SER A 91 -18.23 -7.25 8.55
C SER A 91 -18.17 -6.60 9.95
N LEU A 92 -19.16 -5.76 10.29
CA LEU A 92 -19.29 -5.19 11.65
C LEU A 92 -19.36 -6.28 12.73
N ALA A 93 -19.91 -7.46 12.40
CA ALA A 93 -19.96 -8.61 13.31
C ALA A 93 -18.57 -9.03 13.83
N LYS A 94 -17.48 -8.77 13.07
CA LYS A 94 -16.11 -9.08 13.49
C LYS A 94 -15.63 -8.22 14.67
N PHE A 95 -16.27 -7.08 14.92
CA PHE A 95 -15.88 -6.17 15.99
C PHE A 95 -16.40 -6.57 17.37
N GLU A 96 -17.25 -7.60 17.48
CA GLU A 96 -17.79 -8.08 18.75
C GLU A 96 -16.71 -8.36 19.80
N GLN A 97 -15.58 -8.91 19.37
CA GLN A 97 -14.46 -9.26 20.25
C GLN A 97 -13.61 -8.04 20.67
N TYR A 98 -13.79 -6.90 20.02
CA TYR A 98 -12.94 -5.71 20.19
C TYR A 98 -13.68 -4.52 20.80
N THR A 99 -14.96 -4.32 20.46
CA THR A 99 -15.74 -3.16 20.91
C THR A 99 -17.24 -3.34 20.72
N LYS A 100 -18.03 -2.85 21.68
CA LYS A 100 -19.50 -2.82 21.61
C LYS A 100 -20.07 -1.58 20.90
N LYS A 101 -19.22 -0.59 20.56
CA LYS A 101 -19.69 0.71 20.04
C LYS A 101 -20.10 0.70 18.56
N VAL A 102 -19.64 -0.32 17.82
CA VAL A 102 -19.83 -0.43 16.36
C VAL A 102 -20.56 -1.73 15.98
N GLN A 103 -21.18 -2.37 16.97
CA GLN A 103 -22.12 -3.47 16.78
C GLN A 103 -23.50 -2.94 16.40
#